data_AF-Q8CYP3-F1
#
_entry.id   AF-Q8CYP3-F1
#
_cell.length_a   1.000
_cell.length_b   1.000
_cell.length_c   1.000
_cell.angle_alpha   90.00
_cell.angle_beta   90.00
_cell.angle_gamma   90.00
#
_symmetry.space_group_name_H-M   'P 1'
#
loop_
_entity.id
_entity.type
_entity.pdbx_description
1 polymer ?
#
loop_
_entity_poly.entity_id
_entity_poly.type
_entity_poly.pdbx_seq_one_letter_code
_entity_poly.pdbx_strand_id
1 'polypeptide(L)'
;MHIHYNTNQTTLPLEISSFLPQDHLVFTIEKVVNTDEKEVNHLIKYAMFDKEQKRGYKQSARNLANWHYNDKEDSYTHPDGWYYRFHHTKYQKTQTDFQQEIKVYYADEPESAPQKGLYMNERYQNLKAKEAFICPKTDFRSTQD
;
A
#
# COMPACT_ATOMS: atom_id res chain seq x y z
N MET A 1 16.06 -28.32 19.44
CA MET A 1 16.48 -27.89 18.09
C MET A 1 15.59 -26.71 17.71
N HIS A 2 16.08 -25.47 17.81
CA HIS A 2 15.29 -24.29 17.40
C HIS A 2 15.49 -24.07 15.90
N ILE A 3 14.42 -24.24 15.14
CA ILE A 3 14.42 -23.94 13.70
C ILE A 3 13.96 -22.50 13.56
N HIS A 4 14.85 -21.64 13.05
CA HIS A 4 14.57 -20.24 12.79
C HIS A 4 13.97 -20.14 11.38
N TYR A 5 12.65 -20.05 11.28
CA TYR A 5 11.97 -19.87 10.00
C TYR A 5 11.99 -18.39 9.59
N ASN A 6 12.20 -18.11 8.31
CA ASN A 6 12.09 -16.76 7.74
C ASN A 6 10.80 -16.63 6.91
N THR A 7 10.33 -15.40 6.70
CA THR A 7 9.05 -15.09 6.03
C THR A 7 8.97 -15.45 4.55
N ASN A 8 10.05 -15.98 3.94
CA ASN A 8 10.09 -16.37 2.52
C ASN A 8 10.10 -17.88 2.29
N GLN A 9 10.03 -18.70 3.34
CA GLN A 9 9.91 -20.15 3.20
C GLN A 9 8.46 -20.51 2.82
N THR A 10 8.21 -20.73 1.52
CA THR A 10 6.88 -21.08 0.98
C THR A 10 6.60 -22.58 0.91
N THR A 11 7.54 -23.42 1.34
CA THR A 11 7.37 -24.88 1.41
C THR A 11 7.50 -25.35 2.86
N LEU A 12 6.38 -25.40 3.58
CA LEU A 12 6.28 -26.12 4.85
C LEU A 12 6.30 -27.63 4.56
N PRO A 13 7.29 -28.38 5.06
CA PRO A 13 7.22 -29.83 5.04
C PRO A 13 6.24 -30.27 6.13
N LEU A 14 5.23 -31.04 5.72
CA LEU A 14 4.26 -31.76 6.56
C LEU A 14 3.11 -30.90 7.10
N GLU A 15 1.89 -31.26 6.69
CA GLU A 15 0.56 -30.88 7.19
C GLU A 15 0.57 -29.93 8.41
N ILE A 16 0.16 -28.67 8.22
CA ILE A 16 -0.01 -27.65 9.28
C ILE A 16 -0.87 -28.22 10.45
N SER A 17 -1.80 -29.12 10.14
CA SER A 17 -2.67 -29.86 11.09
C SER A 17 -1.92 -30.73 12.10
N SER A 18 -0.65 -31.08 11.85
CA SER A 18 0.18 -31.86 12.76
C SER A 18 0.87 -31.03 13.86
N PHE A 19 0.98 -29.71 13.67
CA PHE A 19 1.75 -28.84 14.58
C PHE A 19 0.88 -27.83 15.34
N LEU A 20 -0.29 -27.50 14.82
CA LEU A 20 -1.19 -26.51 15.40
C LEU A 20 -2.54 -27.16 15.72
N PRO A 21 -3.14 -26.87 16.89
CA PRO A 21 -4.47 -27.37 17.20
C PRO A 21 -5.51 -26.74 16.25
N GLN A 22 -6.60 -27.45 15.98
CA GLN A 22 -7.58 -27.06 14.96
C GLN A 22 -8.25 -25.70 15.23
N ASP A 23 -8.23 -25.24 16.49
CA ASP A 23 -8.74 -23.94 16.95
C ASP A 23 -7.72 -22.79 16.79
N HIS A 24 -6.51 -23.07 16.27
CA HIS A 24 -5.48 -22.06 16.04
C HIS A 24 -5.90 -21.05 14.98
N LEU A 25 -5.53 -19.78 15.19
CA LEU A 25 -5.89 -18.64 14.33
C LEU A 25 -5.58 -18.87 12.84
N VAL A 26 -4.53 -19.63 12.52
CA VAL A 26 -4.13 -19.93 11.13
C VAL A 26 -5.21 -20.70 10.37
N PHE A 27 -5.88 -21.68 10.99
CA PHE A 27 -6.96 -22.43 10.35
C PHE A 27 -8.22 -21.59 10.23
N THR A 28 -8.44 -20.67 11.17
CA THR A 28 -9.52 -19.68 11.06
C THR A 28 -9.28 -18.74 9.87
N ILE A 29 -8.05 -18.24 9.70
CA ILE A 29 -7.68 -17.41 8.55
C ILE A 29 -7.81 -18.22 7.25
N GLU A 30 -7.27 -19.43 7.20
CA GLU A 30 -7.38 -20.31 6.03
C GLU A 30 -8.83 -20.58 5.67
N LYS A 31 -9.69 -20.89 6.64
CA LYS A 31 -11.13 -21.08 6.41
C LYS A 31 -11.78 -19.79 5.90
N VAL A 32 -11.49 -18.64 6.47
CA VAL A 32 -12.03 -17.35 6.01
C VAL A 32 -11.57 -17.03 4.59
N VAL A 33 -10.31 -17.31 4.26
CA VAL A 33 -9.72 -17.07 2.92
C VAL A 33 -10.28 -18.06 1.89
N ASN A 34 -10.49 -19.33 2.26
CA ASN A 34 -10.95 -20.38 1.36
C ASN A 34 -12.48 -20.51 1.30
N THR A 35 -13.25 -19.83 2.16
CA THR A 35 -14.72 -19.78 2.10
C THR A 35 -15.14 -18.69 1.09
N ASP A 36 -14.77 -18.91 -0.17
CA ASP A 36 -15.05 -18.03 -1.32
C ASP A 36 -16.36 -18.43 -2.02
N GLU A 37 -17.51 -18.25 -1.36
CA GLU A 37 -18.81 -18.28 -2.06
C GLU A 37 -19.56 -16.95 -2.06
N LYS A 38 -19.05 -15.89 -1.41
CA LYS A 38 -19.57 -14.53 -1.54
C LYS A 38 -18.45 -13.53 -1.35
N GLU A 39 -18.14 -12.77 -2.41
CA GLU A 39 -17.33 -11.54 -2.42
C GLU A 39 -16.72 -11.20 -1.06
N VAL A 40 -15.54 -11.73 -0.74
CA VAL A 40 -14.84 -11.34 0.49
C VAL A 40 -14.34 -9.90 0.30
N ASN A 41 -15.24 -8.94 0.58
CA ASN A 41 -14.99 -7.49 0.59
C ASN A 41 -14.16 -7.07 1.83
N HIS A 42 -13.26 -7.93 2.29
CA HIS A 42 -12.46 -7.70 3.50
C HIS A 42 -11.06 -7.26 3.07
N LEU A 43 -10.95 -5.99 2.68
CA LEU A 43 -9.64 -5.39 2.45
C LEU A 43 -9.02 -5.02 3.79
N ILE A 44 -7.80 -5.52 4.01
CA ILE A 44 -6.99 -5.12 5.17
C ILE A 44 -6.44 -3.74 4.87
N LYS A 45 -6.90 -2.75 5.65
CA LYS A 45 -6.36 -1.39 5.63
C LYS A 45 -4.84 -1.42 5.71
N TYR A 46 -4.18 -0.78 4.76
CA TYR A 46 -2.75 -0.52 4.89
C TYR A 46 -2.49 0.49 6.02
N ALA A 47 -1.30 0.43 6.63
CA ALA A 47 -0.97 1.18 7.84
C ALA A 47 -1.19 2.71 7.76
N MET A 48 -1.12 3.28 6.56
CA MET A 48 -1.34 4.71 6.33
C MET A 48 -2.81 5.10 6.06
N PHE A 49 -3.70 4.14 5.81
CA PHE A 49 -5.08 4.40 5.38
C PHE A 49 -5.83 5.38 6.29
N ASP A 50 -5.88 5.10 7.60
CA ASP A 50 -6.62 5.96 8.54
C ASP A 50 -5.99 7.36 8.66
N LYS A 51 -4.67 7.49 8.47
CA LYS A 51 -3.98 8.78 8.45
C LYS A 51 -4.35 9.58 7.19
N GLU A 52 -4.44 8.92 6.04
CA GLU A 52 -4.82 9.51 4.76
C GLU A 52 -6.28 9.98 4.73
N GLN A 53 -7.16 9.37 5.55
CA GLN A 53 -8.55 9.80 5.67
C GLN A 53 -8.76 11.11 6.41
N LYS A 54 -7.82 11.52 7.29
CA LYS A 54 -7.93 12.74 8.10
C LYS A 54 -7.91 14.00 7.23
N ARG A 55 -8.75 14.99 7.55
CA ARG A 55 -8.85 16.27 6.82
C ARG A 55 -7.50 16.95 6.61
N GLY A 56 -6.66 16.99 7.65
CA GLY A 56 -5.33 17.61 7.57
C GLY A 56 -4.39 16.90 6.60
N TYR A 57 -4.49 15.58 6.44
CA TYR A 57 -3.69 14.85 5.44
C TYR A 57 -4.22 15.13 4.04
N LYS A 58 -5.54 15.10 3.84
CA LYS A 58 -6.17 15.36 2.55
C LYS A 58 -5.79 16.72 1.96
N GLN A 59 -5.62 17.73 2.81
CA GLN A 59 -5.20 19.08 2.42
C GLN A 59 -3.67 19.29 2.43
N SER A 60 -2.90 18.29 2.87
CA SER A 60 -1.44 18.40 2.95
C SER A 60 -0.81 18.29 1.57
N ALA A 61 0.29 19.00 1.36
CA ALA A 61 1.14 18.79 0.19
C ALA A 61 1.76 17.39 0.10
N ARG A 62 1.70 16.58 1.17
CA ARG A 62 2.11 15.16 1.14
C ARG A 62 1.11 14.25 0.41
N ASN A 63 -0.14 14.70 0.23
CA ASN A 63 -1.14 13.94 -0.49
C ASN A 63 -0.94 14.14 -2.00
N LEU A 64 -0.58 13.06 -2.69
CA LEU A 64 -0.37 13.06 -4.14
C LEU A 64 -1.58 13.56 -4.92
N ALA A 65 -2.81 13.38 -4.41
CA ALA A 65 -4.03 13.89 -5.07
C ALA A 65 -4.07 15.42 -5.19
N ASN A 66 -3.23 16.14 -4.45
CA ASN A 66 -3.08 17.59 -4.55
C ASN A 66 -2.03 18.02 -5.58
N TRP A 67 -1.28 17.08 -6.17
CA TRP A 67 -0.27 17.36 -7.18
C TRP A 67 -0.90 17.28 -8.55
N HIS A 68 -0.46 18.16 -9.45
CA HIS A 68 -0.92 18.15 -10.84
C HIS A 68 0.08 17.36 -11.69
N TYR A 69 -0.38 16.35 -12.42
CA TYR A 69 0.45 15.62 -13.38
C TYR A 69 0.35 16.22 -14.78
N ASN A 70 1.50 16.49 -15.41
CA ASN A 70 1.60 16.93 -16.80
C ASN A 70 2.14 15.78 -17.67
N ASP A 71 1.24 15.18 -18.44
CA ASP A 71 1.53 14.06 -19.34
C ASP A 71 2.54 14.44 -20.46
N LYS A 72 2.56 15.71 -20.90
CA LYS A 72 3.45 16.14 -21.99
C LYS A 72 4.93 16.16 -21.60
N GLU A 73 5.21 16.42 -20.33
CA GLU A 73 6.57 16.58 -19.81
C GLU A 73 6.97 15.45 -18.86
N ASP A 74 6.08 14.48 -18.64
CA ASP A 74 6.18 13.46 -17.60
C ASP A 74 6.64 14.06 -16.25
N SER A 75 5.85 15.04 -15.78
CA SER A 75 6.20 15.85 -14.61
C SER A 75 5.04 16.03 -13.64
N TYR A 76 5.37 16.21 -12.37
CA TYR A 76 4.41 16.56 -11.33
C TYR A 76 4.67 17.97 -10.79
N THR A 77 3.62 18.75 -10.63
CA THR A 77 3.66 20.06 -9.97
C THR A 77 3.18 19.90 -8.53
N HIS A 78 4.07 20.19 -7.59
CA HIS A 78 3.79 20.26 -6.16
C HIS A 78 2.84 21.43 -5.86
N PRO A 79 1.97 21.36 -4.83
CA PRO A 79 1.09 22.47 -4.44
C PRO A 79 1.80 23.81 -4.21
N ASP A 80 3.02 23.78 -3.69
CA ASP A 80 3.89 24.95 -3.48
C ASP A 80 4.56 25.48 -4.78
N GLY A 81 4.23 24.93 -5.96
CA GLY A 81 4.71 25.39 -7.27
C GLY A 81 6.00 24.73 -7.78
N TRP A 82 6.57 23.77 -7.03
CA TRP A 82 7.78 23.05 -7.46
C TRP A 82 7.48 22.02 -8.54
N TYR A 83 8.29 21.98 -9.59
CA TYR A 83 8.20 21.00 -10.68
C TYR A 83 9.12 19.81 -10.40
N TYR A 84 8.58 18.61 -10.52
CA TYR A 84 9.29 17.34 -10.37
C TYR A 84 9.24 16.60 -11.70
N ARG A 85 10.37 16.51 -12.39
CA ARG A 85 10.47 15.88 -13.71
C ARG A 85 10.90 14.43 -13.59
N PHE A 86 10.38 13.57 -14.46
CA PHE A 86 10.79 12.18 -14.50
C PHE A 86 12.31 12.08 -14.68
N HIS A 87 12.96 11.29 -13.83
CA HIS A 87 14.40 11.09 -13.89
C HIS A 87 14.74 9.66 -14.31
N HIS A 88 14.19 8.66 -13.62
CA HIS A 88 14.44 7.26 -13.94
C HIS A 88 13.40 6.34 -13.29
N THR A 89 13.32 5.12 -13.80
CA THR A 89 12.59 4.03 -13.16
C THR A 89 13.53 3.21 -12.29
N LYS A 90 13.18 3.04 -11.01
CA LYS A 90 13.87 2.17 -10.07
C LYS A 90 13.11 0.85 -9.94
N TYR A 91 13.83 -0.26 -10.13
CA TYR A 91 13.32 -1.59 -9.86
C TYR A 91 13.74 -2.03 -8.46
N GLN A 92 12.80 -2.51 -7.66
CA GLN A 92 13.06 -3.12 -6.36
C GLN A 92 12.56 -4.55 -6.34
N LYS A 93 13.32 -5.46 -5.74
CA LYS A 93 12.90 -6.84 -5.50
C LYS A 93 12.82 -7.08 -4.00
N THR A 94 11.72 -7.70 -3.56
CA THR A 94 11.63 -8.23 -2.20
C THR A 94 12.45 -9.51 -2.08
N GLN A 95 12.60 -10.04 -0.87
CA GLN A 95 13.21 -11.35 -0.64
C GLN A 95 12.38 -12.51 -1.24
N THR A 96 11.10 -12.28 -1.56
CA THR A 96 10.18 -13.24 -2.22
C THR A 96 10.17 -13.13 -3.76
N ASP A 97 11.19 -12.50 -4.35
CA ASP A 97 11.30 -12.22 -5.80
C ASP A 97 10.20 -11.33 -6.40
N PHE A 98 9.35 -10.72 -5.55
CA PHE A 98 8.36 -9.77 -6.02
C PHE A 98 9.03 -8.49 -6.53
N GLN A 99 8.82 -8.19 -7.81
CA GLN A 99 9.39 -7.02 -8.46
C GLN A 99 8.43 -5.83 -8.42
N GLN A 100 8.94 -4.67 -8.05
CA GLN A 100 8.23 -3.40 -8.00
C GLN A 100 8.92 -2.39 -8.91
N GLU A 101 8.12 -1.73 -9.72
CA GLU A 101 8.54 -0.60 -10.54
C GLU A 101 8.17 0.70 -9.83
N ILE A 102 9.16 1.59 -9.67
CA ILE A 102 8.99 2.88 -9.02
C ILE A 102 9.53 3.96 -9.94
N LYS A 103 8.67 4.84 -10.46
CA LYS A 103 9.09 6.02 -11.21
C LYS A 103 9.59 7.09 -10.24
N VAL A 104 10.79 7.60 -10.46
CA VAL A 104 11.43 8.60 -9.62
C VAL A 104 11.44 9.94 -10.34
N TYR A 105 10.94 10.97 -9.66
CA TYR A 105 10.91 12.34 -10.15
C TYR A 105 11.72 13.23 -9.23
N TYR A 106 12.54 14.12 -9.78
CA TYR A 106 13.33 15.08 -9.00
C TYR A 106 12.94 16.50 -9.32
N ALA A 107 13.05 17.37 -8.32
CA ALA A 107 12.98 18.80 -8.54
C ALA A 107 14.28 19.29 -9.19
N ASP A 108 14.18 20.40 -9.92
CA ASP A 108 15.33 21.03 -10.57
C ASP A 108 16.40 21.47 -9.56
N GLU A 109 15.93 21.92 -8.39
CA GLU A 109 16.76 22.27 -7.24
C GLU A 109 16.34 21.41 -6.03
N PRO A 110 16.84 20.18 -5.90
CA PRO A 110 16.39 19.23 -4.87
C PRO A 110 16.74 19.66 -3.44
N GLU A 111 17.73 20.55 -3.26
CA GLU A 111 18.11 21.10 -1.94
C GLU A 111 17.21 22.27 -1.50
N SER A 112 16.59 22.98 -2.45
CA SER A 112 15.65 24.08 -2.20
C SER A 112 14.20 23.59 -2.06
N ALA A 113 13.89 22.45 -2.69
CA ALA A 113 12.56 21.87 -2.72
C ALA A 113 12.13 21.30 -1.35
N PRO A 114 10.82 21.29 -1.04
CA PRO A 114 10.30 20.74 0.22
C PRO A 114 10.58 19.24 0.40
N GLN A 115 10.80 18.52 -0.71
CA GLN A 115 11.26 17.13 -0.72
C GLN A 115 12.22 16.90 -1.89
N LYS A 116 13.20 16.03 -1.71
CA LYS A 116 14.24 15.79 -2.73
C LYS A 116 13.71 15.17 -4.01
N GLY A 117 12.66 14.35 -3.90
CA GLY A 117 12.03 13.68 -5.03
C GLY A 117 10.69 13.07 -4.70
N LEU A 118 9.95 12.70 -5.74
CA LEU A 118 8.69 11.96 -5.68
C LEU A 118 8.93 10.55 -6.20
N TYR A 119 8.47 9.54 -5.45
CA TYR A 119 8.63 8.13 -5.78
C TYR A 119 7.24 7.53 -6.05
N MET A 120 6.94 7.29 -7.31
CA MET A 120 5.62 6.84 -7.76
C MET A 120 5.62 5.34 -8.00
N ASN A 121 4.80 4.63 -7.23
CA ASN A 121 4.46 3.23 -7.51
C ASN A 121 3.02 3.17 -8.02
N GLU A 122 2.86 3.10 -9.34
CA GLU A 122 1.54 3.13 -9.98
C GLU A 122 0.65 1.97 -9.53
N ARG A 123 1.22 0.77 -9.40
CA ARG A 123 0.48 -0.41 -8.93
C ARG A 123 -0.09 -0.17 -7.53
N TYR A 124 0.69 0.43 -6.65
CA TYR A 124 0.24 0.76 -5.29
C TYR A 124 -0.84 1.85 -5.28
N GLN A 125 -0.71 2.90 -6.10
CA GLN A 125 -1.77 3.93 -6.21
C GLN A 125 -3.08 3.34 -6.75
N ASN A 126 -3.01 2.45 -7.74
CA ASN A 126 -4.17 1.76 -8.29
C ASN A 126 -4.85 0.87 -7.24
N LEU A 127 -4.08 0.17 -6.40
CA LEU A 127 -4.63 -0.63 -5.30
C LEU A 127 -5.34 0.24 -4.26
N LYS A 128 -4.74 1.37 -3.87
CA LYS A 128 -5.38 2.34 -2.96
C LYS A 128 -6.71 2.85 -3.50
N ALA A 129 -6.76 3.17 -4.79
CA ALA A 129 -7.98 3.67 -5.43
C ALA A 129 -9.10 2.61 -5.41
N LYS A 130 -8.76 1.34 -5.69
CA LYS A 130 -9.70 0.22 -5.59
C LYS A 130 -10.22 0.03 -4.16
N GLU A 131 -9.34 0.08 -3.17
CA GLU A 131 -9.72 -0.07 -1.76
C GLU A 131 -10.59 1.08 -1.26
N ALA A 132 -10.30 2.32 -1.67
CA ALA A 132 -11.13 3.48 -1.34
C ALA A 132 -12.56 3.39 -1.92
N PHE A 133 -12.74 2.67 -3.03
CA PHE A 133 -14.05 2.42 -3.63
C PHE A 133 -14.83 1.31 -2.90
N ILE A 134 -14.14 0.25 -2.49
CA ILE A 134 -14.74 -0.93 -1.84
C ILE A 134 -15.04 -0.68 -0.35
N CYS A 135 -14.29 0.20 0.31
CA CYS A 135 -14.56 0.65 1.67
C CYS A 135 -15.27 2.02 1.66
N PRO A 136 -16.59 2.10 1.34
CA PRO A 136 -17.35 3.29 1.66
C PRO A 136 -17.26 3.48 3.17
N LYS A 137 -17.18 4.74 3.62
CA LYS A 137 -17.07 5.12 5.04
C LYS A 137 -18.22 4.47 5.81
N THR A 138 -18.03 3.27 6.32
CA THR A 138 -18.86 2.73 7.38
C THR A 138 -18.49 3.56 8.58
N ASP A 139 -19.26 4.64 8.78
CA ASP A 139 -19.38 5.31 10.08
C ASP A 139 -19.80 4.20 11.05
N PHE A 140 -18.83 3.54 11.68
CA PHE A 140 -19.02 2.87 12.97
C PHE A 140 -19.21 3.99 14.01
N ARG A 141 -20.23 4.81 13.83
CA ARG A 141 -20.79 5.68 14.86
C ARG A 141 -21.89 4.87 15.52
N SER A 142 -21.51 4.25 16.64
CA SER A 142 -22.33 4.17 17.85
C SER A 142 -23.82 3.89 17.64
N THR A 143 -24.18 2.62 17.53
CA THR A 143 -25.40 2.12 18.18
C THR A 143 -24.98 1.63 19.57
N GLN A 144 -24.83 2.59 20.48
CA GLN A 144 -24.97 2.37 21.92
C GLN A 144 -26.00 3.41 22.35
N ASP A 145 -27.27 2.99 22.37
CA ASP A 145 -28.35 3.34 23.31
C ASP A 145 -29.59 2.51 22.95
#